data_AF-V4HKZ4-F1
#
_entry.id   AF-V4HKZ4-F1
#
_cell.length_a   1.000
_cell.length_b   1.000
_cell.length_c   1.000
_cell.angle_alpha   90.00
_cell.angle_beta   90.00
_cell.angle_gamma   90.00
#
_symmetry.space_group_name_H-M   'P 1'
#
loop_
_entity.id
_entity.type
_entity.pdbx_description
1 polymer ?
#
loop_
_entity_poly.entity_id
_entity_poly.type
_entity_poly.pdbx_seq_one_letter_code
_entity_poly.pdbx_strand_id
1 'polypeptide(L)'
;MQDAKVNCNKCDVLILTSTFNKSGGFCMPCFMKLNDGLRPSELNALKDRGLFEFFIRWNAFVKKGGASVKGNGRIIDKLSHWLPVINASISGYLRCGKGKFDGQKNSDYLVKLKAASEGDILLFLTEIERFNSELVKATKTL
;
A
#
# COMPACT_ATOMS: atom_id res chain seq x y z
N MET A 1 26.02 -18.21 -23.31
CA MET A 1 24.71 -18.90 -23.40
C MET A 1 23.64 -17.85 -23.61
N GLN A 2 22.78 -17.99 -24.64
CA GLN A 2 21.58 -17.15 -24.75
C GLN A 2 20.58 -17.64 -23.69
N ASP A 3 20.06 -16.72 -22.88
CA ASP A 3 18.98 -17.03 -21.95
C ASP A 3 17.76 -17.49 -22.74
N ALA A 4 17.28 -18.71 -22.45
CA ALA A 4 16.07 -19.24 -23.06
C ALA A 4 14.89 -18.29 -22.81
N LYS A 5 14.12 -18.01 -23.87
CA LYS A 5 12.93 -17.17 -23.82
C LYS A 5 11.66 -18.02 -23.89
N VAL A 6 10.62 -17.59 -23.19
CA VAL A 6 9.31 -18.26 -23.08
C VAL A 6 8.20 -17.22 -23.13
N ASN A 7 6.99 -17.60 -23.52
CA ASN A 7 5.86 -16.67 -23.58
C ASN A 7 5.19 -16.50 -22.20
N CYS A 8 4.72 -15.30 -21.92
CA CYS A 8 3.86 -15.01 -20.77
C CYS A 8 2.49 -15.70 -20.91
N ASN A 9 2.03 -16.40 -19.88
CA ASN A 9 0.76 -17.14 -19.87
C ASN A 9 -0.51 -16.28 -19.99
N LYS A 10 -0.41 -14.95 -19.99
CA LYS A 10 -1.55 -14.01 -20.01
C LYS A 10 -1.65 -13.14 -21.26
N CYS A 11 -0.50 -12.76 -21.81
CA CYS A 11 -0.46 -11.78 -22.90
C CYS A 11 0.50 -12.20 -24.03
N ASP A 12 1.00 -13.43 -23.98
CA ASP A 12 1.86 -14.06 -24.99
C ASP A 12 3.17 -13.32 -25.33
N VAL A 13 3.50 -12.28 -24.57
CA VAL A 13 4.77 -11.55 -24.72
C VAL A 13 5.94 -12.46 -24.35
N LEU A 14 6.95 -12.46 -25.21
CA LEU A 14 8.19 -13.22 -25.03
C LEU A 14 9.05 -12.60 -23.91
N ILE A 15 9.41 -13.40 -22.90
CA ILE A 15 10.18 -13.01 -21.72
C ILE A 15 11.31 -13.99 -21.43
N LEU A 16 12.27 -13.60 -20.59
CA LEU A 16 13.32 -14.51 -20.13
C LEU A 16 12.71 -15.59 -19.22
N THR A 17 13.22 -16.82 -19.32
CA THR A 17 12.83 -17.95 -18.45
C THR A 17 13.03 -17.62 -16.96
N SER A 18 14.06 -16.84 -16.63
CA SER A 18 14.30 -16.35 -15.26
C SER A 18 13.18 -15.44 -14.74
N THR A 19 12.56 -14.65 -15.61
CA THR A 19 11.38 -13.83 -15.26
C THR A 19 10.16 -14.73 -15.08
N PHE A 20 9.92 -15.64 -16.03
CA PHE A 20 8.81 -16.59 -15.99
C PHE A 20 8.79 -17.40 -14.69
N ASN A 21 9.93 -17.96 -14.28
CA ASN A 21 10.03 -18.75 -13.05
C ASN A 21 9.78 -17.90 -11.79
N LYS A 22 10.30 -16.66 -11.74
CA LYS A 22 10.13 -15.77 -10.59
C LYS A 22 8.71 -15.23 -10.44
N SER A 23 7.99 -15.08 -11.54
CA SER A 23 6.64 -14.51 -11.57
C SER A 23 5.54 -15.57 -11.63
N GLY A 24 5.87 -16.87 -11.60
CA GLY A 24 4.87 -17.94 -11.74
C GLY A 24 4.21 -17.98 -13.13
N GLY A 25 4.97 -17.69 -14.18
CA GLY A 25 4.53 -17.84 -15.57
C GLY A 25 4.09 -16.55 -16.27
N PHE A 26 4.29 -15.39 -15.66
CA PHE A 26 3.83 -14.10 -16.19
C PHE A 26 4.97 -13.17 -16.60
N CYS A 27 4.74 -12.26 -17.54
CA CYS A 27 5.62 -11.10 -17.69
C CYS A 27 5.48 -10.19 -16.46
N MET A 28 6.52 -9.40 -16.17
CA MET A 28 6.53 -8.53 -14.99
C MET A 28 5.30 -7.59 -14.93
N PRO A 29 4.87 -6.93 -16.02
CA PRO A 29 3.64 -6.12 -16.01
C PRO A 29 2.38 -6.92 -15.66
N CYS A 30 2.22 -8.13 -16.20
CA CYS A 30 1.06 -8.98 -15.89
C CYS A 30 1.06 -9.43 -14.43
N PHE A 31 2.23 -9.84 -13.91
CA PHE A 31 2.39 -10.20 -12.51
C PHE A 31 2.03 -9.04 -11.59
N MET A 32 2.62 -7.85 -11.82
CA MET A 32 2.36 -6.67 -11.01
C MET A 32 0.89 -6.25 -11.07
N LYS A 33 0.24 -6.34 -12.23
CA LYS A 33 -1.20 -6.05 -12.36
C LYS A 33 -2.07 -6.98 -11.51
N LEU A 34 -1.68 -8.25 -11.37
CA LEU A 34 -2.38 -9.23 -10.54
C LEU A 34 -2.08 -9.06 -9.04
N ASN A 35 -0.93 -8.49 -8.69
CA ASN A 35 -0.43 -8.39 -7.32
C ASN A 35 -0.37 -6.93 -6.82
N ASP A 36 -1.35 -6.10 -7.19
CA ASP A 36 -1.49 -4.71 -6.73
C ASP A 36 -0.23 -3.84 -6.90
N GLY A 37 0.52 -4.10 -7.97
CA GLY A 37 1.74 -3.39 -8.33
C GLY A 37 3.00 -3.87 -7.59
N LEU A 38 2.95 -4.97 -6.85
CA LEU A 38 4.13 -5.58 -6.23
C LEU A 38 4.94 -6.38 -7.24
N ARG A 39 6.26 -6.25 -7.18
CA ARG A 39 7.23 -7.18 -7.80
C ARG A 39 7.32 -8.47 -6.97
N PRO A 40 7.75 -9.60 -7.56
CA PRO A 40 7.88 -10.86 -6.82
C PRO A 40 8.70 -10.76 -5.53
N SER A 41 9.82 -10.03 -5.56
CA SER A 41 10.67 -9.82 -4.38
C SER A 41 9.97 -9.02 -3.28
N GLU A 42 9.16 -8.02 -3.64
CA GLU A 42 8.42 -7.19 -2.70
C GLU A 42 7.29 -8.00 -2.05
N LEU A 43 6.59 -8.82 -2.85
CA LEU A 43 5.56 -9.73 -2.37
C LEU A 43 6.12 -10.76 -1.39
N ASN A 44 7.26 -11.38 -1.71
CA ASN A 44 7.92 -12.33 -0.82
C ASN A 44 8.37 -11.64 0.48
N ALA A 45 9.05 -10.49 0.37
CA ALA A 45 9.47 -9.73 1.56
C ALA A 45 8.28 -9.27 2.43
N LEU A 46 7.11 -8.99 1.84
CA LEU A 46 5.88 -8.70 2.59
C LEU A 46 5.36 -9.91 3.36
N LYS A 47 5.37 -11.09 2.72
CA LYS A 47 4.95 -12.35 3.34
C LYS A 47 5.91 -12.78 4.45
N ASP A 48 7.22 -12.69 4.22
CA ASP A 48 8.25 -13.05 5.19
C ASP A 48 8.18 -12.19 6.46
N ARG A 49 7.77 -10.92 6.32
CA ARG A 49 7.51 -10.01 7.45
C ARG A 49 6.15 -10.21 8.12
N GLY A 50 5.30 -11.11 7.65
CA GLY A 50 3.92 -11.26 8.16
C GLY A 50 3.02 -10.05 7.92
N LEU A 51 3.38 -9.16 6.98
CA LEU A 51 2.67 -7.90 6.72
C LEU A 51 1.73 -7.96 5.51
N PHE A 52 1.60 -9.13 4.87
CA PHE A 52 0.81 -9.28 3.66
C PHE A 52 -0.68 -8.92 3.86
N GLU A 53 -1.29 -9.32 4.98
CA GLU A 53 -2.68 -8.97 5.29
C GLU A 53 -2.87 -7.46 5.50
N PHE A 54 -1.92 -6.79 6.15
CA PHE A 54 -1.93 -5.33 6.30
C PHE A 54 -1.89 -4.63 4.94
N PHE A 55 -1.08 -5.12 4.01
CA PHE A 55 -1.02 -4.59 2.64
C PHE A 55 -2.35 -4.72 1.90
N ILE A 56 -2.99 -5.90 1.95
CA ILE A 56 -4.29 -6.13 1.30
C ILE A 56 -5.37 -5.22 1.91
N ARG A 57 -5.44 -5.15 3.24
CA ARG A 57 -6.40 -4.28 3.95
C ARG A 57 -6.19 -2.81 3.60
N TRP A 58 -4.95 -2.33 3.62
CA TRP A 58 -4.62 -0.94 3.29
C TRP A 58 -4.97 -0.60 1.85
N ASN A 59 -4.59 -1.43 0.88
CA ASN A 59 -4.91 -1.19 -0.53
C ASN A 59 -6.42 -1.19 -0.78
N ALA A 60 -7.15 -2.13 -0.17
CA ALA A 60 -8.61 -2.17 -0.29
C ALA A 60 -9.23 -0.91 0.31
N PHE A 61 -8.71 -0.46 1.46
CA PHE A 61 -9.17 0.76 2.12
C PHE A 61 -8.90 2.01 1.27
N VAL A 62 -7.67 2.22 0.78
CA VAL A 62 -7.33 3.39 -0.05
C VAL A 62 -8.14 3.41 -1.35
N LYS A 63 -8.34 2.26 -2.00
CA LYS A 63 -9.19 2.16 -3.21
C LYS A 63 -10.64 2.54 -2.92
N LYS A 64 -11.18 2.20 -1.74
CA LYS A 64 -12.56 2.55 -1.33
C LYS A 64 -12.67 4.00 -0.85
N GLY A 65 -11.74 4.47 -0.03
CA GLY A 65 -11.76 5.78 0.62
C GLY A 65 -11.50 6.97 -0.30
N GLY A 66 -10.84 6.76 -1.45
CA GLY A 66 -10.70 7.81 -2.48
C GLY A 66 -12.04 8.28 -3.08
N ALA A 67 -13.12 7.52 -2.90
CA ALA A 67 -14.43 7.83 -3.46
C ALA A 67 -15.36 8.61 -2.50
N SER A 68 -15.13 8.55 -1.19
CA SER A 68 -16.04 9.10 -0.17
C SER A 68 -15.69 10.51 0.32
N VAL A 69 -14.52 11.06 -0.03
CA VAL A 69 -14.13 12.44 0.31
C VAL A 69 -14.48 13.39 -0.83
N LYS A 70 -15.78 13.55 -1.11
CA LYS A 70 -16.31 14.63 -1.97
C LYS A 70 -17.26 15.49 -1.16
N GLY A 71 -16.72 16.44 -0.40
CA GLY A 71 -17.53 17.41 0.35
C GLY A 71 -16.66 18.38 1.14
N ASN A 72 -16.90 19.67 0.95
CA ASN A 72 -16.25 20.84 1.57
C ASN A 72 -14.80 21.18 1.14
N GLY A 73 -14.65 22.25 0.36
CA GLY A 73 -13.37 22.80 -0.09
C GLY A 73 -12.37 23.12 1.03
N ARG A 74 -12.83 23.59 2.20
CA ARG A 74 -11.96 23.83 3.36
C ARG A 74 -11.39 22.56 4.00
N ILE A 75 -12.10 21.44 3.88
CA ILE A 75 -11.64 20.14 4.41
C ILE A 75 -10.66 19.50 3.41
N ILE A 76 -10.89 19.69 2.11
CA ILE A 76 -10.00 19.25 1.03
C ILE A 76 -8.60 19.85 1.17
N ASP A 77 -8.47 21.14 1.49
CA ASP A 77 -7.16 21.81 1.63
C ASP A 77 -6.32 21.29 2.81
N LYS A 78 -6.96 20.87 3.91
CA LYS A 78 -6.24 20.26 5.05
C LYS A 78 -5.89 18.80 4.79
N LEU A 79 -6.80 18.05 4.17
CA LEU A 79 -6.56 16.67 3.78
C LEU A 79 -5.44 16.56 2.74
N SER A 80 -5.36 17.50 1.79
CA SER A 80 -4.36 17.48 0.72
C SER A 80 -2.92 17.61 1.23
N HIS A 81 -2.69 18.17 2.43
CA HIS A 81 -1.35 18.32 2.98
C HIS A 81 -0.88 17.07 3.76
N TRP A 82 -1.70 16.56 4.68
CA TRP A 82 -1.25 15.51 5.62
C TRP A 82 -1.63 14.09 5.19
N LEU A 83 -2.77 13.90 4.52
CA LEU A 83 -3.24 12.57 4.13
C LEU A 83 -2.31 11.89 3.11
N PRO A 84 -1.77 12.59 2.08
CA PRO A 84 -0.77 11.99 1.19
C PRO A 84 0.50 11.56 1.92
N VAL A 85 0.94 12.31 2.94
CA VAL A 85 2.12 11.98 3.75
C VAL A 85 1.89 10.69 4.55
N ILE A 86 0.73 10.57 5.21
CA ILE A 86 0.35 9.35 5.92
C ILE A 86 0.26 8.16 4.96
N ASN A 87 -0.38 8.35 3.79
CA ASN A 87 -0.49 7.30 2.78
C ASN A 87 0.86 6.85 2.23
N ALA A 88 1.77 7.79 1.96
CA ALA A 88 3.12 7.48 1.51
C ALA A 88 3.93 6.74 2.59
N SER A 89 3.78 7.14 3.86
CA SER A 89 4.41 6.49 5.02
C SER A 89 4.00 5.02 5.13
N ILE A 90 2.69 4.76 5.18
CA ILE A 90 2.14 3.40 5.31
C ILE A 90 2.43 2.55 4.05
N SER A 91 2.10 3.09 2.86
CA SER A 91 2.29 2.36 1.60
C SER A 91 3.75 2.05 1.32
N GLY A 92 4.66 3.00 1.62
CA GLY A 92 6.09 2.83 1.45
C GLY A 92 6.65 1.75 2.37
N TYR A 93 6.24 1.74 3.64
CA TYR A 93 6.64 0.70 4.59
C TYR A 93 6.17 -0.69 4.17
N LEU A 94 4.90 -0.82 3.80
CA LEU A 94 4.34 -2.09 3.36
C LEU A 94 5.05 -2.58 2.10
N ARG A 95 5.22 -1.73 1.07
CA ARG A 95 5.85 -2.14 -0.20
C ARG A 95 7.33 -2.43 -0.11
N CYS A 96 8.12 -1.53 0.48
CA CYS A 96 9.57 -1.57 0.34
C CYS A 96 10.27 -2.13 1.57
N GLY A 97 9.61 -2.16 2.73
CA GLY A 97 10.20 -2.54 4.03
C GLY A 97 11.39 -1.70 4.50
N LYS A 98 11.91 -0.83 3.63
CA LYS A 98 12.95 0.15 3.87
C LYS A 98 12.30 1.53 3.76
N GLY A 99 12.28 2.26 4.86
CA GLY A 99 11.68 3.58 4.94
C GLY A 99 11.06 3.82 6.31
N LYS A 100 11.17 5.07 6.76
CA LYS A 100 10.76 5.61 8.07
C LYS A 100 9.25 5.48 8.29
N PHE A 101 8.75 4.26 8.53
CA PHE A 101 7.42 4.13 9.12
C PHE A 101 7.45 4.78 10.49
N ASP A 102 6.95 6.01 10.53
CA ASP A 102 6.87 6.80 11.74
C ASP A 102 5.40 6.84 12.14
N GLY A 103 4.98 5.75 12.79
CA GLY A 103 3.61 5.61 13.25
C GLY A 103 3.22 6.69 14.26
N GLN A 104 4.17 7.22 15.03
CA GLN A 104 3.91 8.30 15.97
C GLN A 104 3.62 9.61 15.22
N LYS A 105 4.45 9.96 14.25
CA LYS A 105 4.23 11.14 13.41
C LYS A 105 2.92 11.04 12.61
N ASN A 106 2.56 9.86 12.13
CA ASN A 106 1.24 9.62 11.53
C ASN A 106 0.10 9.92 12.52
N SER A 107 0.21 9.47 13.77
CA SER A 107 -0.78 9.75 14.83
C SER A 107 -0.91 11.25 15.09
N ASP A 108 0.21 11.98 15.18
CA ASP A 108 0.20 13.43 15.40
C ASP A 108 -0.52 14.18 14.28
N TYR A 109 -0.37 13.72 13.03
CA TYR A 109 -1.09 14.26 11.87
C TYR A 109 -2.57 13.91 11.90
N LEU A 110 -2.93 12.69 12.29
CA LEU A 110 -4.32 12.25 12.40
C LEU A 110 -5.08 13.02 13.47
N VAL A 111 -4.48 13.31 14.62
CA VAL A 111 -5.09 14.17 15.66
C VAL A 111 -5.45 15.54 15.08
N LYS A 112 -4.53 16.18 14.34
CA LYS A 112 -4.75 17.49 13.72
C LYS A 112 -5.86 17.45 12.65
N LEU A 113 -5.92 16.37 11.86
CA LEU A 113 -6.95 16.19 10.84
C LEU A 113 -8.33 15.96 11.47
N LYS A 114 -8.41 15.08 12.48
CA LYS A 114 -9.67 14.73 13.17
C LYS A 114 -10.28 15.91 13.91
N ALA A 115 -9.48 16.75 14.55
CA ALA A 115 -9.95 17.92 15.29
C ALA A 115 -10.75 18.93 14.43
N ALA A 116 -10.55 18.90 13.11
CA ALA A 116 -11.24 19.78 12.16
C ALA A 116 -12.19 19.03 11.21
N SER A 117 -12.50 17.76 11.51
CA SER A 117 -13.31 16.89 10.66
C SER A 117 -14.56 16.40 11.39
N GLU A 118 -15.62 16.18 10.63
CA GLU A 118 -16.90 15.68 11.12
C GLU A 118 -17.51 14.67 10.12
N GLY A 119 -18.57 13.98 10.54
CA GLY A 119 -19.29 13.02 9.70
C GLY A 119 -18.39 11.92 9.12
N ASP A 120 -18.60 11.62 7.84
CA ASP A 120 -17.90 10.54 7.12
C ASP A 120 -16.38 10.72 7.07
N ILE A 121 -15.89 11.97 7.08
CA ILE A 121 -14.46 12.25 7.07
C ILE A 121 -13.83 11.89 8.42
N LEU A 122 -14.51 12.20 9.53
CA LEU A 122 -14.06 11.80 10.85
C LEU A 122 -14.04 10.27 11.00
N LEU A 123 -15.05 9.57 10.47
CA LEU A 123 -15.09 8.11 10.44
C LEU A 123 -13.92 7.54 9.63
N PHE A 124 -13.68 8.09 8.44
CA PHE A 124 -12.56 7.71 7.58
C PHE A 124 -11.19 7.90 8.27
N LEU A 125 -10.97 9.05 8.92
CA LEU A 125 -9.73 9.33 9.64
C LEU A 125 -9.54 8.43 10.87
N THR A 126 -10.64 8.09 11.57
CA THR A 126 -10.61 7.16 12.69
C THR A 126 -10.22 5.75 12.25
N GLU A 127 -10.68 5.33 11.07
CA GLU A 127 -10.27 4.04 10.49
C GLU A 127 -8.78 4.02 10.14
N ILE A 128 -8.23 5.13 9.61
CA ILE A 128 -6.78 5.27 9.37
C ILE A 128 -6.00 5.20 10.68
N GLU A 129 -6.46 5.88 11.73
CA GLU A 129 -5.81 5.87 13.05
C GLU A 129 -5.79 4.47 13.67
N ARG A 130 -6.90 3.74 13.55
CA ARG A 130 -6.99 2.34 13.96
C ARG A 130 -5.96 1.50 13.20
N PHE A 131 -5.94 1.60 11.87
CA PHE A 131 -4.99 0.86 11.05
C PHE A 131 -3.53 1.20 11.40
N ASN A 132 -3.19 2.49 11.54
CA ASN A 132 -1.85 2.95 11.91
C ASN A 132 -1.43 2.37 13.27
N SER A 133 -2.33 2.34 14.25
CA SER A 133 -2.06 1.77 15.58
C SER A 133 -1.83 0.26 15.53
N GLU A 134 -2.64 -0.47 14.76
CA GLU A 134 -2.45 -1.91 14.54
C GLU A 134 -1.10 -2.19 13.87
N LEU A 135 -0.75 -1.42 12.84
CA LEU A 135 0.51 -1.56 12.13
C LEU A 135 1.70 -1.26 13.06
N VAL A 136 1.65 -0.19 13.87
CA VAL A 136 2.68 0.11 14.90
C VAL A 136 2.89 -1.08 15.83
N LYS A 137 1.82 -1.70 16.34
CA LYS A 137 1.93 -2.87 17.21
C LYS A 137 2.61 -4.02 16.48
N ALA A 138 2.17 -4.33 15.26
CA ALA A 138 2.77 -5.39 14.44
C ALA A 138 4.26 -5.14 14.18
N THR A 139 4.68 -3.89 13.94
CA THR A 139 6.09 -3.57 13.72
C THR A 139 6.99 -3.71 14.96
N LYS A 140 6.43 -3.67 16.17
CA LYS A 140 7.18 -3.85 17.42
C LYS A 140 7.36 -5.32 17.82
N THR A 141 6.56 -6.20 17.22
CA THR A 141 6.54 -7.64 17.49
C THR A 141 7.30 -8.47 16.46
N LEU A 142 7.81 -7.83 15.41
CA LEU A 142 8.65 -8.40 14.35
C LEU A 142 10.13 -8.11 14.62
#